data_AF-A0A499UMY2-F1
#
_entry.id   AF-A0A499UMY2-F1
#
_cell.length_a   1.000
_cell.length_b   1.000
_cell.length_c   1.000
_cell.angle_alpha   90.00
_cell.angle_beta   90.00
_cell.angle_gamma   90.00
#
_symmetry.space_group_name_H-M   'P 1'
#
loop_
_entity.id
_entity.type
_entity.pdbx_description
1 polymer ?
#
loop_
_entity_poly.entity_id
_entity_poly.type
_entity_poly.pdbx_seq_one_letter_code
_entity_poly.pdbx_strand_id
1 'polypeptide(L)'
;MPQRSPLDLPEGDPFGPHNLPYGVFTTPHAPHLRKIGVRYGNHVLDAGAAAAAAASPHAEQLGADTLNPLMAAGRPVWQAVRAEVLDWLTDPAHRSTIEPLMHPLPTVALHLPFEVADYADFYASEHHATNTGRIFRPDGEALSPNWKHMPIGYHGRAGTLLVSGTPIVRPQGQHLPRPIPPHHHTLPPPLRSSAPPCASTSKRRWPSSSAPLLL
;
A
#
# COMPACT_ATOMS: atom_id res chain seq x y z
N MET A 1 -10.68 -22.13 25.00
CA MET A 1 -11.46 -20.90 24.82
C MET A 1 -12.34 -21.12 23.60
N PRO A 2 -13.68 -21.00 23.68
CA PRO A 2 -14.52 -21.06 22.49
C PRO A 2 -14.05 -19.98 21.52
N GLN A 3 -13.87 -20.37 20.26
CA GLN A 3 -13.43 -19.47 19.21
C GLN A 3 -14.59 -18.49 18.97
N ARG A 4 -14.42 -17.22 19.33
CA ARG A 4 -15.41 -16.18 19.03
C ARG A 4 -15.65 -16.16 17.52
N SER A 5 -16.91 -15.97 17.12
CA SER A 5 -17.26 -15.83 15.72
C SER A 5 -16.45 -14.69 15.08
N PRO A 6 -16.02 -14.82 13.81
CA PRO A 6 -15.41 -13.72 13.07
C PRO A 6 -16.35 -12.53 12.89
N LEU A 7 -17.67 -12.71 13.05
CA LEU A 7 -18.66 -11.65 12.95
C LEU A 7 -18.89 -10.90 14.29
N ASP A 8 -18.45 -11.47 15.41
CA ASP A 8 -18.55 -10.85 16.74
C ASP A 8 -17.37 -9.90 16.99
N LEU A 9 -17.41 -8.72 16.36
CA LEU A 9 -16.36 -7.71 16.51
C LEU A 9 -16.47 -6.93 17.83
N PRO A 10 -15.33 -6.54 18.43
CA PRO A 10 -15.31 -5.52 19.48
C PRO A 10 -15.87 -4.19 18.96
N GLU A 11 -16.61 -3.48 19.82
CA GLU A 11 -17.02 -2.12 19.54
C GLU A 11 -15.79 -1.23 19.28
N GLY A 12 -15.85 -0.40 18.23
CA GLY A 12 -14.78 0.52 17.88
C GLY A 12 -13.61 -0.09 17.10
N ASP A 13 -13.69 -1.34 16.65
CA ASP A 13 -12.68 -1.89 15.74
C ASP A 13 -12.57 -1.02 14.47
N PRO A 14 -11.36 -0.59 14.06
CA PRO A 14 -11.17 0.28 12.89
C PRO A 14 -11.62 -0.38 11.56
N PHE A 15 -11.81 -1.70 11.53
CA PHE A 15 -12.29 -2.47 10.40
C PHE A 15 -13.66 -3.08 10.67
N GLY A 16 -14.52 -2.36 11.39
CA GLY A 16 -15.93 -2.71 11.58
C GLY A 16 -16.85 -2.28 10.42
N PRO A 17 -18.18 -2.32 10.63
CA PRO A 17 -19.21 -2.03 9.62
C PRO A 17 -19.09 -0.66 8.92
N HIS A 18 -18.40 0.29 9.53
CA HIS A 18 -18.21 1.63 8.98
C HIS A 18 -17.08 1.71 7.96
N ASN A 19 -16.11 0.79 7.97
CA ASN A 19 -14.95 0.85 7.07
C ASN A 19 -15.19 -0.03 5.83
N LEU A 20 -15.27 -1.35 6.01
CA LEU A 20 -15.48 -2.36 4.97
C LEU A 20 -14.62 -2.14 3.71
N PRO A 21 -13.28 -2.12 3.84
CA PRO A 21 -12.42 -1.89 2.71
C PRO A 21 -12.18 -3.17 1.89
N TYR A 22 -11.90 -2.96 0.61
CA TYR A 22 -11.74 -4.02 -0.39
C TYR A 22 -10.27 -4.26 -0.72
N GLY A 23 -9.90 -5.51 -0.91
CA GLY A 23 -8.57 -5.91 -1.35
C GLY A 23 -8.62 -7.17 -2.20
N VAL A 24 -7.45 -7.61 -2.67
CA VAL A 24 -7.30 -8.88 -3.38
C VAL A 24 -6.40 -9.79 -2.57
N PHE A 25 -6.81 -11.05 -2.41
CA PHE A 25 -6.07 -12.04 -1.64
C PHE A 25 -6.08 -13.42 -2.30
N THR A 26 -5.18 -14.29 -1.85
CA THR A 26 -5.18 -15.73 -2.11
C THR A 26 -5.13 -16.48 -0.78
N THR A 27 -5.66 -17.70 -0.75
CA THR A 27 -5.59 -18.59 0.43
C THR A 27 -4.47 -19.62 0.27
N PRO A 28 -3.98 -20.25 1.36
CA PRO A 28 -2.95 -21.28 1.28
C PRO A 28 -3.37 -22.49 0.41
N HIS A 29 -4.66 -22.80 0.37
CA HIS A 29 -5.21 -23.92 -0.40
C HIS A 29 -5.45 -23.58 -1.88
N ALA A 30 -5.47 -22.29 -2.23
CA ALA A 30 -5.70 -21.82 -3.60
C ALA A 30 -4.74 -20.64 -3.93
N PRO A 31 -3.41 -20.87 -3.94
CA PRO A 31 -2.41 -19.80 -4.07
C PRO A 31 -2.41 -19.10 -5.42
N HIS A 32 -3.05 -19.68 -6.44
CA HIS A 32 -3.15 -19.13 -7.79
C HIS A 32 -4.50 -18.46 -8.08
N LEU A 33 -5.48 -18.61 -7.19
CA LEU A 33 -6.82 -18.08 -7.37
C LEU A 33 -6.96 -16.81 -6.55
N ARG A 34 -6.74 -15.67 -7.21
CA ARG A 34 -6.98 -14.36 -6.62
C ARG A 34 -8.48 -14.14 -6.46
N LYS A 35 -8.83 -13.51 -5.33
CA LYS A 35 -10.21 -13.24 -4.95
C LYS A 35 -10.32 -11.83 -4.40
N ILE A 36 -11.44 -11.16 -4.68
CA ILE A 36 -11.80 -9.95 -3.97
C ILE A 36 -12.20 -10.32 -2.55
N GLY A 37 -11.67 -9.58 -1.57
CA GLY A 37 -12.02 -9.72 -0.17
C GLY A 37 -12.40 -8.40 0.48
N VAL A 38 -13.26 -8.49 1.49
CA VAL A 38 -13.62 -7.35 2.35
C VAL A 38 -13.07 -7.60 3.74
N ARG A 39 -12.33 -6.63 4.30
CA ARG A 39 -11.81 -6.77 5.66
C ARG A 39 -12.89 -6.52 6.70
N TYR A 40 -12.96 -7.40 7.68
CA TYR A 40 -13.81 -7.26 8.86
C TYR A 40 -13.03 -7.69 10.11
N GLY A 41 -12.58 -6.72 10.91
CA GLY A 41 -11.63 -6.90 12.01
C GLY A 41 -10.36 -7.65 11.58
N ASN A 42 -10.15 -8.84 12.17
CA ASN A 42 -9.01 -9.73 11.91
C ASN A 42 -9.31 -10.82 10.87
N HIS A 43 -10.36 -10.67 10.08
CA HIS A 43 -10.74 -11.59 9.03
C HIS A 43 -10.95 -10.87 7.70
N VAL A 44 -10.96 -11.65 6.63
CA VAL A 44 -11.27 -11.22 5.27
C VAL A 44 -12.41 -12.09 4.76
N LEU A 45 -13.54 -11.49 4.40
CA LEU A 45 -14.64 -12.14 3.72
C LEU A 45 -14.26 -12.42 2.27
N ASP A 46 -14.41 -13.65 1.79
CA ASP A 46 -14.40 -13.97 0.35
C ASP A 46 -15.66 -13.36 -0.31
N ALA A 47 -15.51 -12.20 -0.95
CA ALA A 47 -16.64 -11.41 -1.41
C ALA A 47 -17.36 -12.06 -2.60
N GLY A 48 -16.61 -12.74 -3.47
CA GLY A 48 -17.18 -13.48 -4.60
C GLY A 48 -17.99 -14.69 -4.13
N ALA A 49 -17.46 -15.45 -3.17
CA ALA A 49 -18.21 -16.56 -2.58
C ALA A 49 -19.47 -16.09 -1.83
N ALA A 50 -19.38 -14.98 -1.10
CA ALA A 50 -20.51 -14.40 -0.39
C ALA A 50 -21.60 -13.93 -1.35
N ALA A 51 -21.21 -13.23 -2.42
CA ALA A 51 -22.13 -12.77 -3.46
C ALA A 51 -22.86 -13.95 -4.14
N ALA A 52 -22.14 -15.04 -4.45
CA ALA A 52 -22.74 -16.23 -5.02
C ALA A 52 -23.72 -16.91 -4.05
N ALA A 53 -23.35 -17.04 -2.78
CA ALA A 53 -24.19 -17.67 -1.76
C ALA A 53 -25.45 -16.84 -1.44
N ALA A 54 -25.35 -15.51 -1.49
CA ALA A 54 -26.46 -14.59 -1.29
C ALA A 54 -27.27 -14.30 -2.58
N ALA A 55 -26.91 -14.93 -3.71
CA ALA A 55 -27.51 -14.68 -5.03
C ALA A 55 -27.50 -13.18 -5.43
N SER A 56 -26.41 -12.47 -5.11
CA SER A 56 -26.23 -11.05 -5.43
C SER A 56 -26.20 -10.83 -6.95
N PRO A 57 -26.86 -9.77 -7.46
CA PRO A 57 -26.73 -9.35 -8.85
C PRO A 57 -25.31 -8.87 -9.22
N HIS A 58 -24.43 -8.70 -8.22
CA HIS A 58 -23.06 -8.23 -8.38
C HIS A 58 -22.00 -9.33 -8.26
N ALA A 59 -22.42 -10.61 -8.34
CA ALA A 59 -21.52 -11.76 -8.24
C ALA A 59 -20.41 -11.77 -9.30
N GLU A 60 -20.65 -11.21 -10.50
CA GLU A 60 -19.62 -11.09 -11.54
C GLU A 60 -18.50 -10.12 -11.11
N GLN A 61 -18.87 -8.92 -10.62
CA GLN A 61 -17.91 -7.90 -10.20
C GLN A 61 -17.14 -8.32 -8.96
N LEU A 62 -17.80 -8.98 -8.01
CA LEU A 62 -17.19 -9.46 -6.76
C LEU A 62 -16.42 -10.78 -6.93
N GLY A 63 -16.71 -11.55 -7.99
CA GLY A 63 -16.02 -12.79 -8.35
C GLY A 63 -14.76 -12.59 -9.20
N ALA A 64 -14.41 -11.35 -9.55
CA ALA A 64 -13.21 -11.04 -10.32
C ALA A 64 -11.90 -11.26 -9.54
N ASP A 65 -10.79 -11.32 -10.27
CA ASP A 65 -9.44 -11.51 -9.72
C ASP A 65 -8.74 -10.19 -9.32
N THR A 66 -9.34 -9.05 -9.67
CA THR A 66 -8.90 -7.68 -9.39
C THR A 66 -10.12 -6.77 -9.17
N LEU A 67 -9.95 -5.63 -8.51
CA LEU A 67 -11.04 -4.65 -8.30
C LEU A 67 -11.43 -3.90 -9.57
N ASN A 68 -10.72 -4.05 -10.70
CA ASN A 68 -10.96 -3.28 -11.92
C ASN A 68 -12.43 -3.36 -12.41
N PRO A 69 -13.09 -4.52 -12.48
CA PRO A 69 -14.49 -4.60 -12.91
C PRO A 69 -15.45 -3.88 -11.96
N LEU A 70 -15.24 -4.01 -10.64
CA LEU A 70 -16.04 -3.30 -9.64
C LEU A 70 -15.81 -1.79 -9.74
N MET A 71 -14.56 -1.34 -9.88
CA MET A 71 -14.22 0.07 -10.09
C MET A 71 -14.83 0.63 -11.37
N ALA A 72 -14.87 -0.14 -12.46
CA ALA A 72 -15.48 0.29 -13.71
C ALA A 72 -17.02 0.44 -13.62
N ALA A 73 -17.67 -0.30 -12.72
CA ALA A 73 -19.12 -0.30 -12.57
C ALA A 73 -19.72 1.01 -12.00
N GLY A 74 -18.87 1.84 -11.36
CA GLY A 74 -19.24 3.17 -10.89
C GLY A 74 -20.08 3.21 -9.62
N ARG A 75 -20.31 4.44 -9.15
CA ARG A 75 -20.85 4.75 -7.81
C ARG A 75 -22.16 4.05 -7.45
N PRO A 76 -23.18 3.94 -8.33
CA PRO A 76 -24.42 3.24 -7.98
C PRO A 76 -24.18 1.78 -7.58
N VAL A 77 -23.33 1.07 -8.32
CA VAL A 77 -22.97 -0.32 -8.03
C VAL A 77 -22.15 -0.41 -6.75
N TRP A 78 -21.21 0.51 -6.52
CA TRP A 78 -20.43 0.52 -5.28
C TRP A 78 -21.31 0.71 -4.04
N GLN A 79 -22.34 1.55 -4.13
CA GLN A 79 -23.28 1.79 -3.03
C GLN A 79 -24.15 0.56 -2.77
N ALA A 80 -24.64 -0.11 -3.83
CA ALA A 80 -25.40 -1.35 -3.71
C ALA A 80 -24.55 -2.46 -3.09
N VAL A 81 -23.36 -2.72 -3.64
CA VAL A 81 -22.39 -3.70 -3.12
C VAL A 81 -22.04 -3.41 -1.65
N ARG A 82 -21.79 -2.15 -1.29
CA ARG A 82 -21.50 -1.80 0.10
C ARG A 82 -22.69 -2.09 1.03
N ALA A 83 -23.92 -1.82 0.59
CA ALA A 83 -25.11 -2.12 1.37
C ALA A 83 -25.31 -3.63 1.55
N GLU A 84 -25.11 -4.41 0.48
CA GLU A 84 -25.16 -5.88 0.52
C GLU A 84 -24.11 -6.45 1.47
N VAL A 85 -22.85 -6.04 1.34
CA VAL A 85 -21.76 -6.50 2.21
C VAL A 85 -22.01 -6.13 3.68
N LEU A 86 -22.53 -4.94 3.93
CA LEU A 86 -22.92 -4.52 5.28
C LEU A 86 -24.02 -5.42 5.84
N ASP A 87 -25.06 -5.70 5.05
CA ASP A 87 -26.16 -6.58 5.41
C ASP A 87 -25.65 -8.00 5.73
N TRP A 88 -24.85 -8.60 4.85
CA TRP A 88 -24.25 -9.93 5.05
C TRP A 88 -23.44 -10.05 6.34
N LEU A 89 -22.73 -8.99 6.72
CA LEU A 89 -21.87 -8.99 7.91
C LEU A 89 -22.62 -8.65 9.21
N THR A 90 -23.81 -8.05 9.13
CA THR A 90 -24.50 -7.51 10.32
C THR A 90 -25.87 -8.11 10.59
N ASP A 91 -26.59 -8.62 9.59
CA ASP A 91 -27.85 -9.33 9.81
C ASP A 91 -27.58 -10.77 10.29
N PRO A 92 -28.07 -11.16 11.49
CA PRO A 92 -27.95 -12.53 11.98
C PRO A 92 -28.48 -13.61 11.03
N ALA A 93 -29.40 -13.28 10.13
CA ALA A 93 -29.96 -14.20 9.14
C ALA A 93 -28.90 -14.76 8.18
N HIS A 94 -27.85 -13.99 7.89
CA HIS A 94 -26.78 -14.40 6.97
C HIS A 94 -25.63 -15.14 7.66
N ARG A 95 -25.61 -15.19 8.99
CA ARG A 95 -24.45 -15.67 9.78
C ARG A 95 -23.97 -17.06 9.36
N SER A 96 -24.88 -18.03 9.22
CA SER A 96 -24.52 -19.41 8.87
C SER A 96 -23.95 -19.54 7.45
N THR A 97 -24.32 -18.63 6.55
CA THR A 97 -23.84 -18.58 5.17
C THR A 97 -22.50 -17.86 5.07
N ILE A 98 -22.30 -16.80 5.86
CA ILE A 98 -21.15 -15.89 5.74
C ILE A 98 -19.96 -16.32 6.60
N GLU A 99 -20.17 -16.82 7.83
CA GLU A 99 -19.08 -17.26 8.71
C GLU A 99 -18.10 -18.26 8.05
N PRO A 100 -18.54 -19.27 7.28
CA PRO A 100 -17.64 -20.20 6.61
C PRO A 100 -16.76 -19.57 5.52
N LEU A 101 -17.13 -18.39 5.03
CA LEU A 101 -16.44 -17.64 3.97
C LEU A 101 -15.43 -16.63 4.51
N MET A 102 -15.28 -16.58 5.84
CA MET A 102 -14.34 -15.70 6.53
C MET A 102 -12.97 -16.38 6.67
N HIS A 103 -11.94 -15.73 6.15
CA HIS A 103 -10.56 -16.18 6.27
C HIS A 103 -9.82 -15.36 7.33
N PRO A 104 -9.10 -15.99 8.28
CA PRO A 104 -8.25 -15.24 9.21
C PRO A 104 -7.18 -14.45 8.45
N LEU A 105 -7.10 -13.14 8.70
CA LEU A 105 -6.19 -12.24 7.99
C LEU A 105 -4.71 -12.71 7.96
N PRO A 106 -4.14 -13.29 9.04
CA PRO A 106 -2.76 -13.79 9.01
C PRO A 106 -2.53 -14.99 8.09
N THR A 107 -3.59 -15.64 7.61
CA THR A 107 -3.51 -16.86 6.79
C THR A 107 -3.57 -16.57 5.30
N VAL A 108 -3.99 -15.37 4.90
CA VAL A 108 -4.11 -14.99 3.48
C VAL A 108 -2.89 -14.24 2.99
N ALA A 109 -2.59 -14.35 1.70
CA ALA A 109 -1.58 -13.51 1.05
C ALA A 109 -2.28 -12.39 0.27
N LEU A 110 -1.89 -11.14 0.52
CA LEU A 110 -2.47 -9.95 -0.11
C LEU A 110 -1.72 -9.59 -1.40
N HIS A 111 -2.46 -9.08 -2.38
CA HIS A 111 -1.94 -8.67 -3.69
C HIS A 111 -2.24 -7.20 -3.96
N LEU A 112 -1.72 -6.67 -5.08
CA LEU A 112 -2.19 -5.38 -5.57
C LEU A 112 -3.70 -5.47 -5.84
N PRO A 113 -4.50 -4.49 -5.36
CA PRO A 113 -5.95 -4.58 -5.41
C PRO A 113 -6.53 -4.39 -6.82
N PHE A 114 -5.81 -3.69 -7.71
CA PHE A 114 -6.22 -3.45 -9.09
C PHE A 114 -5.00 -3.34 -10.00
N GLU A 115 -5.21 -3.54 -11.30
CA GLU A 115 -4.21 -3.28 -12.32
C GLU A 115 -4.08 -1.78 -12.56
N VAL A 116 -2.91 -1.24 -12.24
CA VAL A 116 -2.63 0.19 -12.39
C VAL A 116 -2.19 0.47 -13.82
N ALA A 117 -3.03 1.15 -14.59
CA ALA A 117 -2.69 1.59 -15.94
C ALA A 117 -1.70 2.77 -15.91
N ASP A 118 -2.06 3.82 -15.16
CA ASP A 118 -1.26 5.03 -14.99
C ASP A 118 -1.17 5.42 -13.52
N TYR A 119 -0.03 6.01 -13.15
CA TYR A 119 0.21 6.54 -11.81
C TYR A 119 0.62 8.01 -11.93
N ALA A 120 -0.09 8.89 -11.22
CA ALA A 120 0.27 10.30 -11.09
C ALA A 120 0.59 10.59 -9.62
N ASP A 121 1.68 11.30 -9.38
CA ASP A 121 2.05 11.79 -8.05
C ASP A 121 1.92 13.31 -8.00
N PHE A 122 1.28 13.81 -6.93
CA PHE A 122 0.97 15.23 -6.77
C PHE A 122 1.86 15.87 -5.70
N TYR A 123 2.23 17.13 -5.95
CA TYR A 123 3.04 17.93 -5.05
C TYR A 123 2.18 18.90 -4.20
N ALA A 124 1.10 18.38 -3.62
CA ALA A 124 0.01 19.19 -3.05
C ALA A 124 0.14 19.54 -1.56
N SER A 125 1.18 19.09 -0.87
CA SER A 125 1.43 19.47 0.53
C SER A 125 2.26 20.75 0.61
N GLU A 126 1.65 21.83 1.11
CA GLU A 126 2.31 23.14 1.21
C GLU A 126 3.54 23.11 2.12
N HIS A 127 3.42 22.44 3.27
CA HIS A 127 4.54 22.30 4.20
C HIS A 127 5.69 21.53 3.55
N HIS A 128 5.39 20.44 2.84
CA HIS A 128 6.40 19.69 2.09
C HIS A 128 7.06 20.55 1.01
N ALA A 129 6.26 21.28 0.24
CA ALA A 129 6.70 22.17 -0.83
C ALA A 129 7.60 23.31 -0.31
N THR A 130 7.18 23.96 0.77
CA THR A 130 7.90 25.05 1.41
C THR A 130 9.25 24.59 1.97
N ASN A 131 9.26 23.46 2.68
CA ASN A 131 10.49 22.92 3.27
C ASN A 131 11.50 22.55 2.18
N THR A 132 11.05 21.88 1.13
CA THR A 132 11.88 21.54 -0.04
C THR A 132 12.40 22.80 -0.72
N GLY A 133 11.54 23.79 -0.93
CA GLY A 133 11.88 25.08 -1.50
C GLY A 133 13.00 25.80 -0.75
N ARG A 134 12.92 25.85 0.59
CA ARG A 134 13.96 26.48 1.43
C ARG A 134 15.32 25.77 1.34
N ILE A 135 15.35 24.45 1.11
CA ILE A 135 16.60 23.70 0.93
C ILE A 135 17.24 24.05 -0.43
N PHE A 136 16.45 24.11 -1.49
CA PHE A 136 16.95 24.32 -2.85
C PHE A 136 17.11 25.79 -3.25
N ARG A 137 16.39 26.70 -2.59
CA ARG A 137 16.36 28.15 -2.84
C ARG A 137 16.46 28.90 -1.50
N PRO A 138 17.59 28.82 -0.78
CA PRO A 138 17.72 29.40 0.56
C PRO A 138 17.50 30.93 0.59
N ASP A 139 17.88 31.63 -0.48
CA ASP A 139 17.76 33.09 -0.59
C ASP A 139 16.56 33.53 -1.44
N GLY A 140 15.66 32.61 -1.79
CA GLY A 140 14.53 32.86 -2.70
C GLY A 140 13.18 32.47 -2.14
N GLU A 141 12.13 32.69 -2.92
CA GLU A 141 10.79 32.25 -2.58
C GLU A 141 10.71 30.73 -2.42
N ALA A 142 10.09 30.28 -1.33
CA ALA A 142 10.01 28.86 -1.01
C ALA A 142 9.11 28.13 -2.02
N LEU A 143 7.98 28.73 -2.38
CA LEU A 143 7.06 28.16 -3.37
C LEU A 143 7.35 28.72 -4.76
N SER A 144 7.24 27.86 -5.78
CA SER A 144 7.27 28.35 -7.15
C SER A 144 5.98 29.13 -7.46
N PRO A 145 6.02 30.12 -8.38
CA PRO A 145 4.86 30.96 -8.66
C PRO A 145 3.58 30.19 -9.00
N ASN A 146 3.70 29.07 -9.73
CA ASN A 146 2.55 28.26 -10.16
C ASN A 146 1.94 27.39 -9.05
N TRP A 147 2.61 27.17 -7.92
CA TRP A 147 2.19 26.18 -6.92
C TRP A 147 0.81 26.49 -6.32
N LYS A 148 0.51 27.77 -6.10
CA LYS A 148 -0.78 28.23 -5.57
C LYS A 148 -1.90 28.32 -6.63
N HIS A 149 -1.57 28.07 -7.89
CA HIS A 149 -2.50 28.25 -9.02
C HIS A 149 -2.88 26.94 -9.71
N MET A 150 -2.15 25.84 -9.47
CA MET A 150 -2.50 24.52 -9.98
C MET A 150 -1.93 23.41 -9.08
N PRO A 151 -2.60 22.25 -9.00
CA PRO A 151 -2.05 21.07 -8.33
C PRO A 151 -0.93 20.48 -9.19
N ILE A 152 0.30 20.92 -8.98
CA ILE A 152 1.47 20.40 -9.68
C ILE A 152 1.56 18.89 -9.46
N GLY A 153 1.78 18.13 -10.52
CA GLY A 153 1.96 16.69 -10.49
C GLY A 153 2.78 16.18 -11.66
N TYR A 154 3.16 14.91 -11.62
CA TYR A 154 3.99 14.26 -12.63
C TYR A 154 3.58 12.80 -12.82
N HIS A 155 3.89 12.23 -13.99
CA HIS A 155 3.68 10.82 -14.27
C HIS A 155 4.71 9.97 -13.51
N GLY A 156 4.22 9.13 -12.62
CA GLY A 156 5.01 8.06 -12.01
C GLY A 156 5.03 6.81 -12.88
N ARG A 157 5.71 5.77 -12.41
CA ARG A 157 5.83 4.49 -13.11
C ARG A 157 4.89 3.45 -12.51
N ALA A 158 3.77 3.18 -13.18
CA ALA A 158 2.77 2.22 -12.71
C ALA A 158 3.36 0.81 -12.49
N GLY A 159 4.20 0.33 -13.40
CA GLY A 159 4.83 -1.00 -13.31
C GLY A 159 5.83 -1.19 -12.15
N THR A 160 6.05 -0.18 -11.31
CA THR A 160 6.88 -0.28 -10.10
C THR A 160 6.08 -0.06 -8.81
N LEU A 161 4.75 0.01 -8.90
CA LEU A 161 3.89 -0.07 -7.72
C LEU A 161 3.86 -1.51 -7.22
N LEU A 162 4.06 -1.69 -5.92
CA LEU A 162 4.21 -2.99 -5.28
C LEU A 162 3.32 -3.03 -4.04
N VAL A 163 2.78 -4.21 -3.73
CA VAL A 163 1.98 -4.41 -2.51
C VAL A 163 2.87 -4.23 -1.27
N SER A 164 2.26 -3.78 -0.17
CA SER A 164 2.93 -3.63 1.12
C SER A 164 3.68 -4.90 1.52
N GLY A 165 4.87 -4.75 2.13
CA GLY A 165 5.74 -5.87 2.51
C GLY A 165 6.71 -6.33 1.42
N THR A 166 6.55 -5.87 0.17
CA THR A 166 7.52 -6.17 -0.90
C THR A 166 8.89 -5.54 -0.60
N PRO A 167 9.99 -6.32 -0.54
CA PRO A 167 11.33 -5.78 -0.32
C PRO A 167 11.78 -4.85 -1.44
N ILE A 168 12.35 -3.69 -1.09
CA ILE A 168 12.88 -2.72 -2.06
C ILE A 168 14.40 -2.77 -2.07
N VAL A 169 14.98 -3.06 -3.24
CA VAL A 169 16.43 -3.06 -3.44
C VAL A 169 16.93 -1.62 -3.58
N ARG A 170 18.05 -1.28 -2.92
CA ARG A 170 18.67 0.04 -3.05
C ARG A 170 19.04 0.29 -4.51
N PRO A 171 18.52 1.36 -5.15
CA PRO A 171 18.78 1.62 -6.56
C PRO A 171 20.26 1.95 -6.79
N GLN A 172 20.76 1.57 -7.97
CA GLN A 172 22.04 1.98 -8.52
C GLN A 172 21.77 2.83 -9.75
N GLY A 173 22.58 3.86 -9.97
CA GLY A 173 22.40 4.76 -11.09
C GLY A 173 23.44 5.86 -11.13
N GLN A 174 23.38 6.68 -12.17
CA GLN A 174 24.24 7.85 -12.32
C GLN A 174 23.91 8.87 -11.23
N HIS A 175 24.96 9.41 -10.60
CA HIS A 175 24.85 10.50 -9.64
C HIS A 175 25.99 11.48 -9.87
N LEU A 176 25.74 12.76 -9.61
CA LEU A 176 26.82 13.74 -9.57
C LEU A 176 27.53 13.60 -8.21
N PRO A 177 28.79 13.11 -8.16
CA PRO A 177 29.52 13.07 -6.90
C PRO A 177 29.70 14.50 -6.38
N ARG A 178 29.78 14.64 -5.05
CA ARG A 178 30.13 15.91 -4.43
C ARG A 178 31.45 16.40 -5.07
N PRO A 179 31.56 17.68 -5.48
CA PRO A 179 32.83 18.21 -5.95
C PRO A 179 33.89 17.91 -4.89
N ILE A 180 34.87 17.09 -5.24
CA ILE A 180 36.07 16.95 -4.43
C ILE A 180 36.75 18.31 -4.57
N PRO A 181 36.94 19.08 -3.47
CA PRO A 181 37.73 20.31 -3.55
C PRO A 181 39.04 19.96 -4.24
N PRO A 182 39.56 20.78 -5.16
CA PRO A 182 40.84 20.48 -5.79
C PRO A 182 41.82 20.16 -4.66
N HIS A 183 42.37 18.95 -4.68
CA HIS A 183 43.47 18.63 -3.78
C HIS A 183 44.49 19.72 -4.04
N HIS A 184 44.78 20.56 -3.04
CA HIS A 184 46.04 21.28 -3.06
C HIS A 184 47.09 20.19 -3.22
N HIS A 185 47.68 20.09 -4.41
CA HIS A 185 48.85 19.28 -4.67
C HIS A 185 50.02 19.93 -3.92
N THR A 186 49.96 19.97 -2.60
CA THR A 186 51.16 19.87 -1.80
C THR A 186 51.59 18.42 -1.96
N LEU A 187 52.57 18.21 -2.83
CA LEU A 187 53.33 16.97 -2.88
C LEU A 187 53.65 16.57 -1.44
N PRO A 188 53.24 15.39 -0.96
CA PRO A 188 53.68 14.93 0.34
C PRO A 188 55.21 14.83 0.28
N PRO A 189 55.95 15.29 1.31
CA PRO A 189 57.36 14.93 1.43
C PRO A 189 57.46 13.39 1.39
N PRO A 190 58.50 12.81 0.76
CA PRO A 190 58.58 11.38 0.53
C PRO A 190 58.43 10.62 1.85
N LEU A 191 57.33 9.87 2.00
CA LEU A 191 57.08 9.07 3.19
C LEU A 191 57.97 7.83 3.15
N ARG A 192 58.83 7.70 4.16
CA ARG A 192 59.49 6.45 4.50
C ARG A 192 58.43 5.38 4.81
N SER A 193 58.68 4.19 4.27
CA SER A 193 57.92 2.96 4.44
C SER A 193 57.54 2.66 5.90
N SER A 194 56.25 2.66 6.20
CA SER A 194 55.63 1.73 7.16
C SER A 194 54.10 1.74 6.99
N ALA A 195 53.52 0.60 6.60
CA ALA A 195 52.08 0.43 6.39
C ALA A 195 51.34 0.07 7.70
N PRO A 196 50.10 0.53 7.90
CA PRO A 196 49.16 -0.10 8.83
C PRO A 196 47.90 -0.67 8.11
N PRO A 197 47.16 -1.60 8.75
CA PRO A 197 46.18 -2.45 8.09
C PRO A 197 44.76 -1.86 8.00
N CYS A 198 43.99 -2.45 7.07
CA CYS A 198 42.65 -2.12 6.63
C CYS A 198 41.56 -2.33 7.71
N ALA A 199 40.67 -1.34 7.91
CA ALA A 199 39.51 -1.44 8.81
C ALA A 199 38.19 -1.59 8.02
N SER A 200 37.39 -2.57 8.42
CA SER A 200 36.08 -2.93 7.86
C SER A 200 34.97 -1.93 8.23
N THR A 201 34.12 -1.56 7.26
CA THR A 201 32.93 -0.72 7.49
C THR A 201 31.69 -1.56 7.81
N SER A 202 31.05 -1.24 8.95
CA SER A 202 29.82 -1.90 9.42
C SER A 202 28.58 -1.33 8.72
N LYS A 203 27.67 -2.21 8.30
CA LYS A 203 26.36 -1.86 7.74
C LYS A 203 25.37 -1.56 8.87
N ARG A 204 24.84 -0.33 8.93
CA ARG A 204 23.68 -0.01 9.78
C ARG A 204 22.37 -0.38 9.06
N ARG A 205 21.55 -1.23 9.69
CA ARG A 205 20.15 -1.50 9.32
C ARG A 205 19.25 -0.48 10.02
N TRP A 206 18.25 0.03 9.31
CA TRP A 206 17.15 0.81 9.87
C TRP A 206 15.98 -0.14 10.19
N PRO A 207 15.25 0.05 11.31
CA PRO A 207 14.09 -0.77 11.63
C PRO A 207 12.90 -0.40 10.74
N SER A 208 12.26 -1.41 10.16
CA SER A 208 10.98 -1.28 9.46
C SER A 208 9.84 -1.30 10.47
N SER A 209 9.11 -0.20 10.62
CA SER A 209 7.77 -0.22 11.21
C SER A 209 6.78 -0.42 10.06
N SER A 210 6.10 -1.56 10.05
CA SER A 210 5.14 -1.95 9.02
C SER A 210 3.77 -2.08 9.65
N ALA A 211 2.92 -1.07 9.46
CA ALA A 211 1.47 -1.22 9.54
C ALA A 211 0.94 -0.99 8.12
N PRO A 212 0.36 -1.99 7.44
CA PRO A 212 -0.22 -1.80 6.11
C PRO A 212 -1.45 -0.91 6.24
N LEU A 213 -1.42 0.23 5.54
CA LEU A 213 -2.49 1.25 5.52
C LEU A 213 -3.61 0.95 4.50
N LEU A 214 -3.57 -0.22 3.85
CA LEU A 214 -4.55 -0.69 2.88
C LEU A 214 -4.79 -2.20 3.09
N LEU A 215 -5.74 -2.49 3.97
CA LEU A 215 -7.01 -3.10 3.60
C LEU A 215 -7.98 -2.10 4.19
#